data_AF-A0A3D1XVI1-F1
#
_entry.id   AF-A0A3D1XVI1-F1
#
_cell.length_a   1.000
_cell.length_b   1.000
_cell.length_c   1.000
_cell.angle_alpha   90.00
_cell.angle_beta   90.00
_cell.angle_gamma   90.00
#
_symmetry.space_group_name_H-M   'P 1'
#
loop_
_entity.id
_entity.type
_entity.pdbx_description
1 polymer ?
#
loop_
_entity_poly.entity_id
_entity_poly.type
_entity_poly.pdbx_seq_one_letter_code
_entity_poly.pdbx_strand_id
1 'polypeptide(L)' 'CFIINDRIDLAISLEADGVHLGRDDLPVKEAEKIFPGKIIGISCHTENDLSIAKNENVSYISIGPIFETKIKKDKKP' A
#
# COMPACT_ATOMS: atom_id res chain seq x y z
N CYS A 1 -2.45 15.15 -5.23
CA CYS A 1 -2.66 13.84 -4.62
C CYS A 1 -1.88 13.78 -3.32
N PHE A 2 -2.59 13.66 -2.20
CA PHE A 2 -2.09 13.54 -0.84
C PHE A 2 -2.39 12.13 -0.33
N ILE A 3 -1.34 11.33 -0.12
CA ILE A 3 -1.44 9.92 0.27
C ILE A 3 -0.76 9.72 1.62
N ILE A 4 -1.45 9.06 2.55
CA ILE A 4 -0.92 8.70 3.87
C ILE A 4 -0.32 7.29 3.82
N ASN A 5 0.81 7.07 4.49
CA ASN A 5 1.44 5.77 4.60
C ASN A 5 0.92 5.01 5.82
N ASP A 6 0.56 3.73 5.64
CA ASP A 6 0.19 2.69 6.61
C ASP A 6 -1.11 2.97 7.41
N ARG A 7 -1.32 4.23 7.82
CA ARG A 7 -2.36 4.68 8.75
C ARG A 7 -3.62 5.14 8.03
N ILE A 8 -4.46 4.19 7.65
CA ILE A 8 -5.75 4.47 6.99
C ILE A 8 -6.70 5.29 7.88
N ASP A 9 -6.62 5.13 9.19
CA ASP A 9 -7.38 5.93 10.16
C ASP A 9 -7.03 7.43 10.07
N LEU A 10 -5.75 7.75 9.88
CA LEU A 10 -5.29 9.11 9.60
C LEU A 10 -5.69 9.55 8.20
N ALA A 11 -5.62 8.67 7.21
CA ALA A 11 -6.08 8.97 5.85
C ALA A 11 -7.56 9.39 5.82
N ILE A 12 -8.41 8.71 6.60
CA ILE A 12 -9.83 9.06 6.78
C ILE A 12 -9.96 10.39 7.53
N SER A 13 -9.29 10.52 8.67
CA SER A 13 -9.43 11.70 9.55
C SER A 13 -8.96 12.99 8.90
N LEU A 14 -7.99 12.91 7.98
CA LEU A 14 -7.41 14.05 7.26
C LEU A 14 -7.99 14.22 5.85
N GLU A 15 -9.04 13.45 5.50
CA GLU A 15 -9.67 13.49 4.17
C GLU A 15 -8.66 13.32 3.02
N ALA A 16 -7.68 12.44 3.19
CA ALA A 16 -6.65 12.21 2.19
C ALA A 16 -7.25 11.71 0.85
N ASP A 17 -6.45 11.86 -0.23
CA ASP A 17 -6.81 11.32 -1.55
C ASP A 17 -6.64 9.79 -1.58
N GLY A 18 -5.79 9.23 -0.71
CA GLY A 18 -5.49 7.81 -0.68
C GLY A 18 -4.61 7.37 0.49
N VAL A 19 -4.36 6.06 0.52
CA VAL A 19 -3.45 5.40 1.47
C VAL A 19 -2.48 4.48 0.74
N HIS A 20 -1.25 4.37 1.25
CA HIS A 20 -0.28 3.35 0.86
C HIS A 20 -0.14 2.32 1.97
N LEU A 21 -0.26 1.03 1.65
CA LEU A 21 -0.27 -0.06 2.62
C LEU A 21 0.87 -1.05 2.33
N GLY A 22 1.59 -1.43 3.38
CA GLY A 22 2.54 -2.53 3.40
C GLY A 22 1.89 -3.89 3.63
N ARG A 23 2.73 -4.93 3.69
CA ARG A 23 2.31 -6.34 3.89
C ARG A 23 1.61 -6.56 5.23
N ASP A 24 2.08 -5.86 6.26
CA ASP A 24 1.68 -6.08 7.65
C ASP A 24 0.61 -5.06 8.11
N ASP A 25 0.12 -4.23 7.18
CA ASP A 25 -0.92 -3.23 7.44
C ASP A 25 -2.33 -3.80 7.16
N LEU A 26 -3.34 -2.93 7.17
CA LEU A 26 -4.72 -3.32 6.92
C LEU A 26 -4.85 -3.98 5.53
N PRO A 27 -5.51 -5.16 5.40
CA PRO A 27 -5.73 -5.78 4.10
C PRO A 27 -6.53 -4.86 3.15
N VAL A 28 -6.20 -4.88 1.85
CA VAL A 28 -6.83 -4.01 0.84
C VAL A 28 -8.36 -4.15 0.86
N LYS A 29 -8.88 -5.37 0.96
CA LYS A 29 -10.33 -5.61 1.02
C LYS A 29 -11.02 -4.94 2.22
N GLU A 30 -10.34 -4.84 3.36
CA GLU A 30 -10.88 -4.15 4.52
C GLU A 30 -10.70 -2.63 4.37
N ALA A 31 -9.58 -2.19 3.80
CA ALA A 31 -9.33 -0.79 3.48
C ALA A 31 -10.40 -0.22 2.53
N GLU A 32 -10.81 -0.98 1.51
CA GLU A 32 -11.88 -0.59 0.58
C GLU A 32 -13.24 -0.39 1.26
N LYS A 33 -13.56 -1.21 2.25
CA LYS A 33 -14.85 -1.11 2.95
C LYS A 33 -14.94 0.18 3.76
N ILE A 34 -13.83 0.59 4.38
CA ILE A 34 -13.79 1.74 5.29
C ILE A 34 -13.33 3.04 4.62
N PHE A 35 -12.68 2.95 3.46
CA PHE A 35 -12.22 4.09 2.67
C PHE A 35 -12.60 3.94 1.18
N PRO A 36 -13.90 3.79 0.87
CA PRO A 36 -14.38 3.44 -0.45
C PRO A 36 -14.12 4.53 -1.49
N GLY A 37 -13.77 4.12 -2.71
CA GLY A 37 -13.59 5.02 -3.86
C GLY A 37 -12.34 5.91 -3.80
N LYS A 38 -11.44 5.66 -2.85
CA LYS A 38 -10.18 6.38 -2.67
C LYS A 38 -9.01 5.62 -3.30
N ILE A 39 -7.87 6.29 -3.46
CA ILE A 39 -6.67 5.66 -4.00
C ILE A 39 -6.09 4.71 -2.95
N ILE A 40 -5.93 3.44 -3.30
CA ILE A 40 -5.25 2.45 -2.46
C ILE A 40 -4.03 1.95 -3.20
N GLY A 41 -2.85 2.16 -2.61
CA GLY A 41 -1.60 1.64 -3.13
C GLY A 41 -1.00 0.59 -2.21
N ILE A 42 -0.27 -0.36 -2.78
CA ILE A 42 0.45 -1.35 -1.97
C ILE A 42 1.92 -1.47 -2.31
N SER A 43 2.71 -1.95 -1.35
CA SER A 43 4.07 -2.42 -1.58
C SER A 43 4.08 -3.82 -2.20
N CYS A 44 4.80 -3.99 -3.31
CA CYS A 44 4.96 -5.25 -4.02
C CYS A 44 6.45 -5.59 -4.13
N HIS A 45 6.88 -6.67 -3.49
CA HIS A 45 8.29 -7.07 -3.42
C HIS A 45 8.52 -8.48 -3.99
N THR A 46 7.46 -9.23 -4.23
CA THR A 46 7.52 -10.61 -4.74
C THR A 46 6.45 -10.84 -5.80
N GLU A 47 6.61 -11.87 -6.62
CA GLU A 47 5.57 -12.27 -7.59
C GLU A 47 4.24 -12.64 -6.90
N ASN A 48 4.31 -13.16 -5.68
CA ASN A 48 3.11 -13.46 -4.89
C ASN A 48 2.34 -12.18 -4.53
N ASP A 49 3.06 -11.11 -4.15
CA ASP A 49 2.42 -9.81 -3.88
C ASP A 49 1.76 -9.25 -5.15
N LEU A 50 2.37 -9.45 -6.31
CA LEU A 50 1.79 -9.07 -7.60
C LEU A 50 0.51 -9.87 -7.92
N SER A 51 0.49 -11.17 -7.63
CA SER A 51 -0.69 -12.01 -7.80
C SER A 51 -1.84 -11.55 -6.89
N ILE A 52 -1.54 -11.20 -5.63
CA ILE A 52 -2.53 -10.63 -4.71
C ILE A 52 -3.06 -9.30 -5.27
N ALA A 53 -2.16 -8.39 -5.68
CA ALA A 53 -2.52 -7.10 -6.26
C ALA A 53 -3.45 -7.21 -7.47
N LYS A 54 -3.24 -8.22 -8.33
CA LYS A 54 -4.09 -8.47 -9.51
C LYS A 54 -5.52 -8.90 -9.15
N ASN A 55 -5.71 -9.50 -7.99
CA ASN A 55 -7.01 -10.00 -7.53
C ASN A 55 -7.71 -9.04 -6.55
N GLU A 56 -7.10 -7.89 -6.27
CA GLU A 56 -7.62 -6.87 -5.37
C GLU A 56 -7.76 -5.55 -6.13
N ASN A 57 -8.66 -4.67 -5.67
CA ASN A 57 -8.88 -3.39 -6.31
C ASN A 57 -7.85 -2.36 -5.82
N VAL A 58 -6.62 -2.55 -6.28
CA VAL A 58 -5.48 -1.69 -5.99
C VAL A 58 -5.32 -0.66 -7.10
N SER A 59 -5.17 0.61 -6.75
CA SER A 59 -4.97 1.70 -7.70
C SER A 59 -3.54 1.75 -8.25
N TYR A 60 -2.54 1.38 -7.45
CA TYR A 60 -1.14 1.27 -7.88
C TYR A 60 -0.33 0.31 -7.01
N ILE A 61 0.77 -0.20 -7.57
CA ILE A 61 1.77 -0.96 -6.81
C ILE A 61 3.09 -0.17 -6.78
N SER A 62 3.82 -0.28 -5.67
CA SER A 62 5.21 0.19 -5.58
C SER A 62 6.13 -1.02 -5.58
N ILE A 63 7.04 -1.06 -6.55
CA ILE A 63 8.01 -2.15 -6.68
C ILE A 63 9.34 -1.69 -6.07
N GLY A 64 9.92 -2.53 -5.23
CA GLY A 64 11.26 -2.27 -4.69
C GLY A 64 11.73 -3.35 -3.72
N PRO A 65 12.83 -3.10 -3.00
CA PRO A 65 13.79 -2.03 -3.31
C PRO A 65 14.53 -2.36 -4.62
N ILE A 66 14.54 -1.44 -5.59
CA ILE A 66 15.24 -1.66 -6.88
C ILE A 66 16.77 -1.73 -6.67
N PHE A 67 17.27 -0.99 -5.69
CA PHE A 67 18.66 -1.02 -5.25
C PHE A 67 18.70 -1.20 -3.74
N GLU A 68 19.79 -1.79 -3.24
CA GLU A 68 20.00 -1.96 -1.80
C GLU A 68 19.92 -0.61 -1.08
N THR A 69 19.14 -0.56 0.00
CA THR A 69 18.88 0.67 0.75
C THR A 69 19.27 0.50 2.21
N LYS A 70 19.99 1.50 2.75
CA LYS A 70 20.40 1.53 4.16
C LYS A 70 19.27 1.95 5.12
N ILE A 71 18.17 2.46 4.57
CA ILE A 71 17.05 3.05 5.34
C ILE A 71 16.05 1.97 5.75
N LYS A 72 15.79 0.99 4.88
CA LYS A 72 14.93 -0.18 5.17
C LYS A 72 15.80 -1.42 5.28
N LYS A 73 16.39 -1.61 6.47
CA LYS A 73 17.43 -2.62 6.75
C LYS A 73 16.98 -4.07 6.52
N ASP A 74 15.68 -4.32 6.47
CA ASP A 74 15.12 -5.67 6.40
C ASP A 74 14.61 -6.08 5.00
N LYS A 75 14.82 -5.25 3.97
CA LYS A 75 14.38 -5.54 2.60
C LYS A 75 15.57 -5.69 1.67
N LYS A 76 15.82 -6.93 1.24
CA LYS A 76 16.72 -7.24 0.12
C LYS A 76 16.00 -6.96 -1.21
N PRO A 77 16.72 -6.59 -2.28
CA PRO A 77 16.14 -6.45 -3.62
C PRO A 77 15.45 -7.72 -4.09
#